data_AF-A0A950RSM0-F1
#
_entry.id   AF-A0A950RSM0-F1
#
_cell.length_a   1.000
_cell.length_b   1.000
_cell.length_c   1.000
_cell.angle_alpha   90.00
_cell.angle_beta   90.00
_cell.angle_gamma   90.00
#
_symmetry.space_group_name_H-M   'P 1'
#
loop_
_entity.id
_entity.type
_entity.pdbx_description
1 polymer ?
#
loop_
_entity_poly.entity_id
_entity_poly.type
_entity_poly.pdbx_seq_one_letter_code
_entity_poly.pdbx_strand_id
1 'polypeptide(L)'
;IFMGDCGSLFLGFFLAGTALLGVTGGRSRTFLPVLAVPVLTLFIPIFDTTLVTVVRKLSGRAISQGGRDHTSHRLVALGLSERRAVWLLYGLAGLAGFLALLVRNLPPELAGALIVGFSLVLILLGVHLAGVKVYEEADLPTAQDRPVMTFIINFSYKRRLFEVLLDVILIILAYYAAYALLFGPDVEDAAWPQMARVVPVLVVVNLGTFLVMGVYRGLWRYIGVEDLLTYAKGVVLGSLVSILVFVIAFRFEGLSRAVFALDTLFLLGLLAGSRLAFKFLRGLLPAPSAHGGRRVLIYGAGDGGELLLRELRNNRALNYLPVGFLDDDPLKKGRIIHGLRVFGGNGTIKYICQQHRVEEILISTGKVSTQRIGEIIRDCEPPKIGVKRMHIQFESLSEGPEE
;
A
#
# COMPACT_ATOMS: atom_id res chain seq x y z
N ILE A 1 -3.74 -28.69 -0.61
CA ILE A 1 -2.42 -29.18 -1.08
C ILE A 1 -1.39 -28.65 -0.10
N PHE A 2 -0.72 -29.52 0.66
CA PHE A 2 0.45 -29.10 1.45
C PHE A 2 1.60 -28.85 0.47
N MET A 3 2.27 -27.70 0.58
CA MET A 3 3.44 -27.35 -0.24
C MET A 3 4.70 -28.09 0.26
N GLY A 4 4.69 -29.42 0.11
CA GLY A 4 5.91 -30.24 0.08
C GLY A 4 6.28 -30.63 -1.36
N ASP A 5 7.18 -31.59 -1.52
CA ASP A 5 7.61 -32.06 -2.85
C ASP A 5 6.42 -32.55 -3.70
N CYS A 6 5.51 -33.33 -3.11
CA CYS A 6 4.31 -33.81 -3.81
C CYS A 6 3.39 -32.67 -4.29
N GLY A 7 3.28 -31.59 -3.51
CA GLY A 7 2.41 -30.46 -3.85
C GLY A 7 3.02 -29.55 -4.92
N SER A 8 4.32 -29.26 -4.82
CA SER A 8 5.03 -28.41 -5.78
C SER A 8 5.21 -29.09 -7.13
N LEU A 9 5.52 -30.40 -7.16
CA LEU A 9 5.58 -31.21 -8.38
C LEU A 9 4.22 -31.29 -9.06
N PHE A 10 3.15 -31.49 -8.30
CA PHE A 10 1.78 -31.49 -8.85
C PHE A 10 1.42 -30.15 -9.49
N LEU A 11 1.70 -29.02 -8.82
CA LEU A 11 1.45 -27.68 -9.37
C LEU A 11 2.28 -27.42 -10.64
N GLY A 12 3.56 -27.79 -10.63
CA GLY A 12 4.44 -27.66 -11.79
C GLY A 12 3.97 -28.50 -12.98
N PHE A 13 3.63 -29.77 -12.74
CA PHE A 13 3.07 -30.67 -13.74
C PHE A 13 1.76 -30.13 -14.31
N PHE A 14 0.85 -29.64 -13.45
CA PHE A 14 -0.41 -29.05 -13.88
C PHE A 14 -0.20 -27.78 -14.74
N LEU A 15 0.72 -26.91 -14.35
CA LEU A 15 1.06 -25.70 -15.12
C LEU A 15 1.66 -26.06 -16.50
N ALA A 16 2.57 -27.03 -16.54
CA ALA A 16 3.14 -27.52 -17.79
C ALA A 16 2.08 -28.18 -18.69
N GLY A 17 1.23 -29.05 -18.14
CA GLY A 17 0.17 -29.74 -18.87
C GLY A 17 -0.89 -28.80 -19.43
N THR A 18 -1.33 -27.81 -18.65
CA THR A 18 -2.31 -26.80 -19.10
C THR A 18 -1.75 -25.89 -20.18
N ALA A 19 -0.47 -25.49 -20.09
CA ALA A 19 0.21 -24.76 -21.16
C ALA A 19 0.26 -25.60 -22.45
N LEU A 20 0.58 -26.89 -22.36
CA LEU A 20 0.68 -27.79 -23.52
C LEU A 20 -0.68 -28.03 -24.20
N LEU A 21 -1.75 -28.23 -23.41
CA LEU A 21 -3.12 -28.38 -23.92
C LEU A 21 -3.65 -27.08 -24.55
N GLY A 22 -3.14 -25.92 -24.15
CA GLY A 22 -3.48 -24.63 -24.75
C GLY A 22 -2.93 -24.44 -26.18
N VAL A 23 -1.84 -25.15 -26.52
CA VAL A 23 -1.10 -25.03 -27.79
C VAL A 23 -1.74 -25.83 -28.93
N THR A 24 -2.56 -26.85 -28.64
CA THR A 24 -3.11 -27.77 -29.66
C THR A 24 -4.30 -27.19 -30.46
N GLY A 25 -4.77 -25.99 -30.13
CA GLY A 25 -5.91 -25.34 -30.79
C GLY A 25 -5.54 -24.22 -31.77
N GLY A 26 -5.07 -24.57 -32.97
CA GLY A 26 -5.11 -23.73 -34.17
C GLY A 26 -4.14 -22.54 -34.27
N ARG A 27 -3.55 -22.35 -35.45
CA ARG A 27 -2.67 -21.23 -35.85
C ARG A 27 -3.38 -19.88 -35.70
N SER A 28 -3.19 -19.20 -34.56
CA SER A 28 -3.36 -17.73 -34.36
C SER A 28 -3.47 -17.31 -32.89
N ARG A 29 -3.18 -18.16 -31.90
CA ARG A 29 -3.08 -17.69 -30.51
C ARG A 29 -1.68 -17.13 -30.24
N THR A 30 -1.60 -15.84 -29.96
CA THR A 30 -0.40 -15.15 -29.45
C THR A 30 0.18 -15.92 -28.26
N PHE A 31 1.50 -15.85 -28.03
CA PHE A 31 2.15 -16.53 -26.89
C PHE A 31 1.59 -16.11 -25.52
N LEU A 32 1.00 -14.92 -25.44
CA LEU A 32 0.56 -14.28 -24.20
C LEU A 32 -0.55 -15.07 -23.46
N PRO A 33 -1.70 -15.47 -24.05
CA PRO A 33 -2.70 -16.25 -23.33
C PRO A 33 -2.24 -17.65 -22.93
N VAL A 34 -1.29 -18.26 -23.67
CA VAL A 34 -0.76 -19.61 -23.37
C VAL A 34 -0.04 -19.64 -22.02
N LEU A 35 0.75 -18.59 -21.72
CA LEU A 35 1.42 -18.45 -20.43
C LEU A 35 0.55 -17.78 -19.37
N ALA A 36 -0.26 -16.78 -19.75
CA ALA A 36 -1.01 -15.99 -18.80
C ALA A 36 -2.07 -16.82 -18.07
N VAL A 37 -2.78 -17.72 -18.76
CA VAL A 37 -3.87 -18.49 -18.16
C VAL A 37 -3.41 -19.40 -17.01
N PRO A 38 -2.36 -20.24 -17.16
CA PRO A 38 -1.85 -21.03 -16.03
C PRO A 38 -1.30 -20.18 -14.88
N VAL A 39 -0.59 -19.09 -15.18
CA VAL A 39 -0.03 -18.18 -14.16
C VAL A 39 -1.13 -17.48 -13.36
N LEU A 40 -2.18 -16.97 -14.02
CA LEU A 40 -3.33 -16.37 -13.36
C LEU A 40 -4.12 -17.38 -12.53
N THR A 41 -4.25 -18.62 -13.02
CA THR A 41 -4.94 -19.70 -12.31
C THR A 41 -4.19 -20.07 -11.01
N LEU A 42 -2.86 -20.09 -11.05
CA LEU A 42 -2.00 -20.40 -9.90
C LEU A 42 -1.47 -19.14 -9.18
N PHE A 43 -2.10 -17.98 -9.36
CA PHE A 43 -1.49 -16.74 -8.87
C PHE A 43 -1.35 -16.70 -7.34
N ILE A 44 -2.30 -17.23 -6.56
CA ILE A 44 -2.21 -17.21 -5.08
C ILE A 44 -0.96 -17.92 -4.57
N PRO A 45 -0.72 -19.20 -4.92
CA PRO A 45 0.50 -19.87 -4.47
C PRO A 45 1.76 -19.19 -5.00
N ILE A 46 1.77 -18.66 -6.23
CA ILE A 46 2.91 -17.92 -6.80
C ILE A 46 3.18 -16.63 -5.99
N PHE A 47 2.14 -15.85 -5.73
CA PHE A 47 2.22 -14.60 -4.99
C PHE A 47 2.67 -14.82 -3.55
N ASP A 48 2.08 -15.80 -2.85
CA ASP A 48 2.40 -16.11 -1.45
C ASP A 48 3.84 -16.56 -1.29
N THR A 49 4.28 -17.51 -2.12
CA THR A 49 5.66 -18.02 -2.11
C THR A 49 6.66 -16.93 -2.45
N THR A 50 6.36 -16.10 -3.46
CA THR A 50 7.22 -14.96 -3.84
C THR A 50 7.33 -13.96 -2.71
N LEU A 51 6.21 -13.56 -2.10
CA LEU A 51 6.19 -12.61 -0.99
C LEU A 51 6.99 -13.12 0.20
N VAL A 52 6.73 -14.35 0.64
CA VAL A 52 7.44 -14.97 1.79
C VAL A 52 8.93 -15.08 1.50
N THR A 53 9.30 -15.60 0.33
CA THR A 53 10.71 -15.80 -0.07
C THR A 53 11.47 -14.47 -0.11
N VAL A 54 10.90 -13.46 -0.77
CA VAL A 54 11.51 -12.13 -0.88
C VAL A 54 11.64 -11.51 0.51
N VAL A 55 10.57 -11.46 1.30
CA VAL A 55 10.60 -10.82 2.63
C VAL A 55 11.55 -11.52 3.60
N ARG A 56 11.64 -12.86 3.59
CA ARG A 56 12.59 -13.62 4.42
C ARG A 56 14.03 -13.35 4.02
N LYS A 57 14.34 -13.40 2.72
CA LYS A 57 15.68 -13.12 2.21
C LYS A 57 16.14 -11.70 2.54
N LEU A 58 15.25 -10.73 2.37
CA LEU A 58 15.50 -9.32 2.73
C LEU A 58 15.65 -9.11 4.25
N SER A 59 15.09 -10.00 5.07
CA SER A 59 15.21 -9.98 6.53
C SER A 59 16.32 -10.89 7.07
N GLY A 60 17.17 -11.47 6.20
CA GLY A 60 18.26 -12.36 6.60
C GLY A 60 17.83 -13.73 7.14
N ARG A 61 16.58 -14.15 6.91
CA ARG A 61 16.03 -15.42 7.39
C ARG A 61 16.06 -16.52 6.32
N ALA A 62 16.29 -17.76 6.75
CA ALA A 62 16.25 -18.91 5.87
C ALA A 62 14.85 -19.15 5.29
N ILE A 63 14.78 -19.42 3.98
CA ILE A 63 13.53 -19.67 3.25
C ILE A 63 12.88 -20.99 3.69
N SER A 64 13.67 -21.97 4.10
CA SER A 64 13.24 -23.32 4.48
C SER A 64 12.64 -23.46 5.89
N GLN A 65 12.71 -22.42 6.72
CA GLN A 65 12.12 -22.47 8.06
C GLN A 65 10.60 -22.35 8.01
N GLY A 66 9.88 -23.17 8.78
CA GLY A 66 8.43 -23.00 8.97
C GLY A 66 8.11 -21.65 9.65
N GLY A 67 7.04 -20.99 9.22
CA GLY A 67 6.67 -19.67 9.73
C GLY A 67 5.20 -19.30 9.52
N ARG A 68 4.74 -18.27 10.24
CA ARG A 68 3.37 -17.74 10.17
C ARG A 68 3.34 -16.44 9.35
N ASP A 69 4.25 -16.27 8.40
CA ASP A 69 4.44 -15.06 7.60
C ASP A 69 3.86 -15.15 6.19
N HIS A 70 3.05 -16.19 5.93
CA HIS A 70 2.23 -16.31 4.74
C HIS A 70 1.18 -15.18 4.67
N THR A 71 0.71 -14.91 3.46
CA THR A 71 -0.27 -13.88 3.09
C THR A 71 -1.51 -13.95 3.99
N SER A 72 -2.05 -15.15 4.25
CA SER A 72 -3.21 -15.34 5.13
C SER A 72 -2.94 -14.84 6.56
N HIS A 73 -1.80 -15.18 7.14
CA HIS A 73 -1.42 -14.74 8.47
C HIS A 73 -1.08 -13.24 8.52
N ARG A 74 -0.47 -12.68 7.47
CA ARG A 74 -0.26 -11.23 7.35
C ARG A 74 -1.58 -10.46 7.29
N LEU A 75 -2.57 -10.99 6.58
CA LEU A 75 -3.93 -10.44 6.54
C LEU A 75 -4.61 -10.52 7.92
N VAL A 76 -4.41 -11.61 8.66
CA VAL A 76 -4.90 -11.74 10.04
C VAL A 76 -4.18 -10.78 10.99
N ALA A 77 -2.87 -10.58 10.82
CA ALA A 77 -2.10 -9.58 11.56
C ALA A 77 -2.53 -8.15 11.22
N LEU A 78 -3.16 -7.92 10.05
CA LEU A 78 -3.86 -6.68 9.71
C LEU A 78 -5.25 -6.56 10.39
N GLY A 79 -5.67 -7.53 11.20
CA GLY A 79 -6.94 -7.52 11.95
C GLY A 79 -8.15 -8.05 11.18
N LEU A 80 -7.94 -8.70 10.03
CA LEU A 80 -8.97 -9.55 9.44
C LEU A 80 -9.16 -10.78 10.32
N SER A 81 -10.40 -11.25 10.48
CA SER A 81 -10.62 -12.58 11.04
C SER A 81 -10.10 -13.63 10.07
N GLU A 82 -9.70 -14.80 10.58
CA GLU A 82 -9.19 -15.91 9.74
C GLU A 82 -10.16 -16.24 8.59
N ARG A 83 -11.46 -16.29 8.90
CA ARG A 83 -12.52 -16.52 7.89
C ARG A 83 -12.54 -15.43 6.82
N ARG A 84 -12.41 -14.15 7.20
CA ARG A 84 -12.39 -13.03 6.24
C ARG A 84 -11.12 -13.03 5.38
N ALA A 85 -9.96 -13.36 5.97
CA ALA A 85 -8.72 -13.50 5.21
C ALA A 85 -8.83 -14.60 4.14
N VAL A 86 -9.42 -15.75 4.50
CA VAL A 86 -9.67 -16.85 3.55
C VAL A 86 -10.65 -16.44 2.45
N TRP A 87 -11.77 -15.80 2.78
CA TRP A 87 -12.73 -15.30 1.78
C TRP A 87 -12.12 -14.26 0.83
N LEU A 88 -11.26 -13.37 1.34
CA LEU A 88 -10.55 -12.39 0.52
C LEU A 88 -9.62 -13.09 -0.48
N LEU A 89 -8.87 -14.09 -0.03
CA LEU A 89 -8.02 -14.89 -0.90
C LEU A 89 -8.85 -15.65 -1.95
N TYR A 90 -9.95 -16.30 -1.57
CA TYR A 90 -10.86 -16.92 -2.54
C TYR A 90 -11.45 -15.92 -3.54
N GLY A 91 -11.80 -14.71 -3.10
CA GLY A 91 -12.26 -13.64 -3.98
C GLY A 91 -11.21 -13.22 -5.01
N LEU A 92 -9.96 -13.05 -4.57
CA LEU A 92 -8.85 -12.76 -5.50
C LEU A 92 -8.58 -13.93 -6.46
N ALA A 93 -8.66 -15.18 -6.00
CA ALA A 93 -8.59 -16.39 -6.86
C ALA A 93 -9.69 -16.39 -7.91
N GLY A 94 -10.93 -16.12 -7.51
CA GLY A 94 -12.07 -16.03 -8.42
C GLY A 94 -11.86 -14.91 -9.45
N LEU A 95 -11.39 -13.74 -9.03
CA LEU A 95 -11.08 -12.62 -9.92
C LEU A 95 -9.97 -12.99 -10.93
N ALA A 96 -8.89 -13.61 -10.48
CA ALA A 96 -7.81 -14.05 -11.36
C ALA A 96 -8.24 -15.14 -12.34
N GLY A 97 -9.08 -16.09 -11.89
CA GLY A 97 -9.68 -17.10 -12.75
C GLY A 97 -10.62 -16.49 -13.80
N PHE A 98 -11.45 -15.52 -13.42
CA PHE A 98 -12.29 -14.77 -14.35
C PHE A 98 -11.44 -13.99 -15.36
N LEU A 99 -10.38 -13.33 -14.89
CA LEU A 99 -9.43 -12.64 -15.75
C LEU A 99 -8.76 -13.58 -16.76
N ALA A 100 -8.39 -14.80 -16.34
CA ALA A 100 -7.83 -15.81 -17.22
C ALA A 100 -8.80 -16.21 -18.35
N LEU A 101 -10.10 -16.30 -18.04
CA LEU A 101 -11.14 -16.55 -19.05
C LEU A 101 -11.33 -15.36 -20.01
N LEU A 102 -11.24 -14.13 -19.52
CA LEU A 102 -11.31 -12.93 -20.36
C LEU A 102 -10.10 -12.83 -21.29
N VAL A 103 -8.88 -12.99 -20.76
CA VAL A 103 -7.61 -12.93 -21.51
C VAL A 103 -7.59 -13.92 -22.68
N ARG A 104 -8.30 -15.05 -22.57
CA ARG A 104 -8.43 -16.01 -23.67
C ARG A 104 -9.22 -15.49 -24.87
N ASN A 105 -10.20 -14.63 -24.64
CA ASN A 105 -11.17 -14.21 -25.65
C ASN A 105 -11.00 -12.76 -26.11
N LEU A 106 -10.17 -11.98 -25.42
CA LEU A 106 -9.92 -10.58 -25.74
C LEU A 106 -8.74 -10.44 -26.72
N PRO A 107 -8.69 -9.33 -27.49
CA PRO A 107 -7.51 -8.96 -28.25
C PRO A 107 -6.26 -8.95 -27.36
N PRO A 108 -5.08 -9.30 -27.88
CA PRO A 108 -3.84 -9.45 -27.10
C PRO A 108 -3.45 -8.17 -26.36
N GLU A 109 -3.79 -7.01 -26.90
CA GLU A 109 -3.56 -5.69 -26.31
C GLU A 109 -4.34 -5.50 -25.01
N LEU A 110 -5.66 -5.70 -25.08
CA LEU A 110 -6.55 -5.55 -23.94
C LEU A 110 -6.26 -6.64 -22.90
N ALA A 111 -5.97 -7.86 -23.36
CA ALA A 111 -5.52 -8.95 -22.51
C ALA A 111 -4.22 -8.59 -21.76
N GLY A 112 -3.23 -8.05 -22.47
CA GLY A 112 -1.96 -7.58 -21.89
C GLY A 112 -2.17 -6.46 -20.88
N ALA A 113 -2.97 -5.44 -21.21
CA ALA A 113 -3.30 -4.34 -20.31
C ALA A 113 -3.98 -4.84 -19.02
N LEU A 114 -4.92 -5.78 -19.13
CA LEU A 114 -5.58 -6.39 -17.98
C LEU A 114 -4.64 -7.21 -17.11
N ILE A 115 -3.73 -7.99 -17.71
CA ILE A 115 -2.69 -8.74 -16.98
C ILE A 115 -1.78 -7.78 -16.23
N VAL A 116 -1.27 -6.74 -16.89
CA VAL A 116 -0.39 -5.75 -16.27
C VAL A 116 -1.10 -5.02 -15.13
N GLY A 117 -2.34 -4.57 -15.35
CA GLY A 117 -3.15 -3.93 -14.31
C GLY A 117 -3.35 -4.84 -13.09
N PHE A 118 -3.66 -6.11 -13.31
CA PHE A 118 -3.78 -7.09 -12.24
C PHE A 118 -2.45 -7.33 -11.50
N SER A 119 -1.34 -7.47 -12.24
CA SER A 119 0.01 -7.59 -11.65
C SER A 119 0.38 -6.37 -10.81
N LEU A 120 0.05 -5.15 -11.24
CA LEU A 120 0.26 -3.93 -10.46
C LEU A 120 -0.53 -3.94 -9.14
N VAL A 121 -1.80 -4.37 -9.18
CA VAL A 121 -2.61 -4.53 -7.96
C VAL A 121 -1.97 -5.54 -7.01
N LEU A 122 -1.49 -6.67 -7.52
CA LEU A 122 -0.79 -7.67 -6.71
C LEU A 122 0.50 -7.13 -6.10
N ILE A 123 1.31 -6.39 -6.87
CA ILE A 123 2.53 -5.78 -6.37
C ILE A 123 2.19 -4.80 -5.24
N LEU A 124 1.21 -3.91 -5.43
CA LEU A 124 0.76 -2.97 -4.39
C LEU A 124 0.30 -3.69 -3.12
N LEU A 125 -0.47 -4.78 -3.27
CA LEU A 125 -0.87 -5.62 -2.15
C LEU A 125 0.35 -6.28 -1.47
N GLY A 126 1.29 -6.80 -2.24
CA GLY A 126 2.53 -7.40 -1.76
C GLY A 126 3.39 -6.41 -0.97
N VAL A 127 3.57 -5.18 -1.49
CA VAL A 127 4.25 -4.08 -0.81
C VAL A 127 3.58 -3.79 0.53
N HIS A 128 2.25 -3.72 0.53
CA HIS A 128 1.47 -3.44 1.73
C HIS A 128 1.67 -4.53 2.79
N LEU A 129 1.55 -5.80 2.39
CA LEU A 129 1.69 -6.96 3.28
C LEU A 129 3.12 -7.18 3.76
N ALA A 130 4.13 -6.86 2.93
CA ALA A 130 5.54 -6.91 3.33
C ALA A 130 5.84 -5.98 4.52
N GLY A 131 5.12 -4.86 4.60
CA GLY A 131 5.22 -3.90 5.70
C GLY A 131 4.59 -4.34 7.03
N VAL A 132 3.90 -5.48 7.08
CA VAL A 132 3.28 -6.02 8.29
C VAL A 132 4.32 -6.80 9.10
N LYS A 133 4.58 -6.36 10.35
CA LYS A 133 5.44 -7.09 11.29
C LYS A 133 4.67 -8.29 11.82
N VAL A 134 5.12 -9.49 11.46
CA VAL A 134 4.55 -10.78 11.92
C VAL A 134 5.35 -11.38 13.07
N TYR A 135 6.62 -11.01 13.21
CA TYR A 135 7.52 -11.43 14.28
C TYR A 135 7.96 -10.20 15.08
N GLU A 136 8.04 -10.34 16.41
CA GLU A 136 8.67 -9.35 17.29
C GLU A 136 10.19 -9.34 17.04
N GLU A 137 10.83 -8.19 17.18
CA GLU A 137 12.23 -7.90 16.79
C GLU A 137 13.31 -8.70 17.56
N ALA A 138 12.92 -9.68 18.39
CA ALA A 138 13.82 -10.46 19.23
C ALA A 138 14.67 -11.51 18.46
N ASP A 139 14.33 -11.85 17.20
CA ASP A 139 14.96 -12.96 16.47
C ASP A 139 15.91 -12.55 15.33
N LEU A 140 16.38 -11.29 15.29
CA LEU A 140 17.39 -10.88 14.31
C LEU A 140 18.79 -11.16 14.88
N PRO A 141 19.60 -12.07 14.29
CA PRO A 141 21.01 -12.11 14.61
C PRO A 141 21.61 -10.75 14.27
N THR A 142 22.33 -10.16 15.22
CA THR A 142 23.06 -8.91 15.11
C THR A 142 23.99 -8.97 13.89
N ALA A 143 23.53 -8.47 12.74
CA ALA A 143 24.31 -8.34 11.52
C ALA A 143 25.24 -7.13 11.66
N GLN A 144 26.21 -7.26 12.56
CA GLN A 144 27.40 -6.45 12.63
C GLN A 144 28.36 -6.94 11.53
N ASP A 145 29.07 -6.01 10.88
CA ASP A 145 30.30 -6.23 10.08
C ASP A 145 30.28 -6.19 8.54
N ARG A 146 29.26 -5.65 7.86
CA ARG A 146 29.44 -5.24 6.44
C ARG A 146 28.72 -3.91 6.11
N PRO A 147 29.42 -2.78 5.88
CA PRO A 147 28.78 -1.49 5.63
C PRO A 147 27.91 -1.48 4.36
N VAL A 148 28.30 -2.24 3.32
CA VAL A 148 27.47 -2.45 2.12
C VAL A 148 26.25 -3.31 2.44
N MET A 149 26.39 -4.32 3.32
CA MET A 149 25.27 -5.13 3.77
C MET A 149 24.35 -4.32 4.69
N THR A 150 24.85 -3.43 5.55
CA THR A 150 24.04 -2.51 6.36
C THR A 150 23.37 -1.44 5.51
N PHE A 151 24.01 -0.95 4.44
CA PHE A 151 23.39 -0.05 3.46
C PHE A 151 22.31 -0.77 2.65
N ILE A 152 22.59 -1.98 2.15
CA ILE A 152 21.62 -2.85 1.50
C ILE A 152 20.51 -3.23 2.47
N ILE A 153 20.81 -3.56 3.73
CA ILE A 153 19.86 -3.91 4.80
C ILE A 153 18.99 -2.70 5.14
N ASN A 154 19.53 -1.48 5.25
CA ASN A 154 18.77 -0.25 5.47
C ASN A 154 17.95 0.18 4.23
N PHE A 155 18.41 -0.13 3.01
CA PHE A 155 17.63 -0.02 1.77
C PHE A 155 16.56 -1.13 1.68
N SER A 156 16.86 -2.30 2.26
CA SER A 156 16.11 -3.55 2.30
C SER A 156 15.20 -3.66 3.53
N TYR A 157 15.17 -2.65 4.41
CA TYR A 157 14.20 -2.53 5.50
C TYR A 157 12.85 -2.04 4.94
N LYS A 158 12.26 -2.96 4.14
CA LYS A 158 10.86 -3.37 4.09
C LYS A 158 9.85 -2.59 3.25
N ARG A 159 10.21 -1.48 2.59
CA ARG A 159 9.29 -0.84 1.60
C ARG A 159 9.99 -0.43 0.32
N ARG A 160 11.10 0.31 0.40
CA ARG A 160 11.78 0.96 -0.73
C ARG A 160 12.14 0.04 -1.90
N LEU A 161 12.60 -1.20 -1.67
CA LEU A 161 12.89 -2.11 -2.78
C LEU A 161 11.64 -2.40 -3.63
N PHE A 162 10.50 -2.62 -2.98
CA PHE A 162 9.25 -2.83 -3.71
C PHE A 162 8.76 -1.55 -4.40
N GLU A 163 9.04 -0.38 -3.82
CA GLU A 163 8.76 0.92 -4.45
C GLU A 163 9.58 1.09 -5.73
N VAL A 164 10.88 0.77 -5.69
CA VAL A 164 11.78 0.83 -6.85
C VAL A 164 11.38 -0.20 -7.90
N LEU A 165 11.08 -1.45 -7.52
CA LEU A 165 10.62 -2.48 -8.46
C LEU A 165 9.30 -2.08 -9.13
N LEU A 166 8.36 -1.52 -8.36
CA LEU A 166 7.12 -0.98 -8.92
C LEU A 166 7.44 0.14 -9.92
N ASP A 167 8.29 1.10 -9.56
CA ASP A 167 8.64 2.22 -10.43
C ASP A 167 9.35 1.76 -11.71
N VAL A 168 10.20 0.73 -11.65
CA VAL A 168 10.79 0.09 -12.85
C VAL A 168 9.70 -0.40 -13.79
N ILE A 169 8.70 -1.11 -13.25
CA ILE A 169 7.57 -1.62 -14.05
C ILE A 169 6.76 -0.46 -14.62
N LEU A 170 6.50 0.60 -13.84
CA LEU A 170 5.78 1.77 -14.30
C LEU A 170 6.52 2.52 -15.41
N ILE A 171 7.85 2.65 -15.33
CA ILE A 171 8.68 3.26 -16.38
C ILE A 171 8.58 2.46 -17.68
N ILE A 172 8.73 1.13 -17.59
CA ILE A 172 8.62 0.25 -18.77
C ILE A 172 7.21 0.34 -19.39
N LEU A 173 6.18 0.32 -18.54
CA LEU A 173 4.79 0.38 -18.97
C LEU A 173 4.44 1.73 -19.60
N ALA A 174 4.93 2.84 -19.03
CA ALA A 174 4.72 4.18 -19.56
C ALA A 174 5.29 4.30 -20.98
N TYR A 175 6.53 3.83 -21.18
CA TYR A 175 7.18 3.89 -22.47
C TYR A 175 6.48 3.00 -23.51
N TYR A 176 6.10 1.78 -23.10
CA TYR A 176 5.32 0.89 -23.97
C TYR A 176 3.97 1.51 -24.35
N ALA A 177 3.24 2.08 -23.39
CA ALA A 177 1.96 2.74 -23.65
C ALA A 177 2.12 3.96 -24.58
N ALA A 178 3.17 4.75 -24.40
CA ALA A 178 3.51 5.88 -25.27
C ALA A 178 3.80 5.43 -26.70
N TYR A 179 4.58 4.37 -26.86
CA TYR A 179 4.89 3.78 -28.16
C TYR A 179 3.63 3.24 -28.83
N ALA A 180 2.86 2.41 -28.12
CA ALA A 180 1.65 1.79 -28.61
C ALA A 180 0.57 2.81 -29.00
N LEU A 181 0.46 3.92 -28.27
CA LEU A 181 -0.47 5.00 -28.61
C LEU A 181 -0.10 5.70 -29.92
N LEU A 182 1.20 5.86 -30.19
CA LEU A 182 1.68 6.62 -31.35
C LEU A 182 1.76 5.78 -32.63
N PHE A 183 2.23 4.55 -32.52
CA PHE A 183 2.51 3.68 -33.66
C PHE A 183 1.51 2.55 -33.82
N GLY A 184 0.56 2.46 -32.90
CA GLY A 184 -0.35 1.34 -32.81
C GLY A 184 0.21 0.20 -31.94
N PRO A 185 -0.69 -0.70 -31.54
CA PRO A 185 -0.39 -1.81 -30.65
C PRO A 185 0.42 -2.94 -31.30
N ASP A 186 0.30 -3.09 -32.62
CA ASP A 186 1.05 -4.07 -33.40
C ASP A 186 2.48 -3.57 -33.58
N VAL A 187 3.29 -3.78 -32.54
CA VAL A 187 4.73 -3.48 -32.57
C VAL A 187 5.36 -4.39 -33.62
N GLU A 188 5.62 -3.84 -34.81
CA GLU A 188 6.36 -4.54 -35.87
C GLU A 188 7.65 -5.15 -35.31
N ASP A 189 8.06 -6.32 -35.80
CA ASP A 189 9.27 -7.02 -35.33
C ASP A 189 10.53 -6.13 -35.35
N ALA A 190 10.57 -5.13 -36.24
CA ALA A 190 11.64 -4.14 -36.35
C ALA A 190 11.76 -3.18 -35.16
N ALA A 191 10.70 -2.98 -34.37
CA ALA A 191 10.67 -2.04 -33.26
C ALA A 191 11.18 -2.63 -31.93
N TRP A 192 11.09 -3.95 -31.75
CA TRP A 192 11.54 -4.63 -30.53
C TRP A 192 13.04 -4.41 -30.21
N PRO A 193 13.98 -4.52 -31.17
CA PRO A 193 15.39 -4.25 -30.91
C PRO A 193 15.66 -2.80 -30.47
N GLN A 194 14.88 -1.86 -31.01
CA GLN A 194 14.98 -0.44 -30.64
C GLN A 194 14.46 -0.24 -29.21
N MET A 195 13.30 -0.80 -28.86
CA MET A 195 12.76 -0.76 -27.49
C MET A 195 13.71 -1.39 -26.48
N ALA A 196 14.28 -2.56 -26.79
CA ALA A 196 15.22 -3.27 -25.92
C ALA A 196 16.50 -2.46 -25.64
N ARG A 197 16.89 -1.56 -26.54
CA ARG A 197 18.00 -0.62 -26.35
C ARG A 197 17.60 0.58 -25.50
N VAL A 198 16.39 1.12 -25.71
CA VAL A 198 15.92 2.34 -25.04
C VAL A 198 15.56 2.10 -23.58
N VAL A 199 14.81 1.03 -23.30
CA VAL A 199 14.22 0.76 -21.98
C VAL A 199 15.25 0.71 -20.85
N PRO A 200 16.40 0.00 -20.97
CA PRO A 200 17.39 -0.04 -19.88
C PRO A 200 17.95 1.34 -19.52
N VAL A 201 18.24 2.16 -20.53
CA VAL A 201 18.75 3.53 -20.32
C VAL A 201 17.67 4.39 -19.67
N LEU A 202 16.43 4.32 -20.15
CA LEU A 202 15.28 5.04 -19.61
C LEU A 202 15.06 4.69 -18.13
N VAL A 203 15.14 3.40 -17.77
CA VAL A 203 15.00 2.93 -16.39
C VAL A 203 16.12 3.47 -15.51
N VAL A 204 17.38 3.32 -15.92
CA VAL A 204 18.54 3.76 -15.13
C VAL A 204 18.50 5.28 -14.91
N VAL A 205 18.21 6.06 -15.95
CA VAL A 205 18.16 7.52 -15.86
C VAL A 205 17.01 7.97 -14.95
N ASN A 206 15.79 7.47 -15.17
CA ASN A 206 14.64 7.86 -14.36
C ASN A 206 14.84 7.48 -12.88
N LEU A 207 15.30 6.26 -12.58
CA LEU A 207 15.62 5.86 -11.21
C LEU A 207 16.68 6.76 -10.58
N GLY A 208 17.73 7.11 -11.32
CA GLY A 208 18.76 8.06 -10.88
C GLY A 208 18.16 9.43 -10.53
N THR A 209 17.31 9.97 -11.40
CA THR A 209 16.64 11.26 -11.14
C THR A 209 15.65 11.18 -9.97
N PHE A 210 14.92 10.07 -9.81
CA PHE A 210 14.01 9.86 -8.69
C PHE A 210 14.76 9.80 -7.35
N LEU A 211 15.96 9.21 -7.34
CA LEU A 211 16.85 9.20 -6.17
C LEU A 211 17.33 10.62 -5.82
N VAL A 212 17.79 11.39 -6.81
CA VAL A 212 18.30 12.76 -6.62
C VAL A 212 17.18 13.70 -6.17
N MET A 213 16.01 13.62 -6.80
CA MET A 213 14.84 14.44 -6.50
C MET A 213 14.15 14.04 -5.20
N GLY A 214 14.58 12.94 -4.57
CA GLY A 214 14.05 12.52 -3.27
C GLY A 214 12.69 11.86 -3.32
N VAL A 215 12.28 11.29 -4.46
CA VAL A 215 11.01 10.55 -4.62
C VAL A 215 10.87 9.43 -3.58
N TYR A 216 11.99 8.79 -3.22
CA TYR A 216 12.07 7.69 -2.24
C TYR A 216 12.33 8.14 -0.80
N ARG A 217 12.49 9.46 -0.56
CA ARG A 217 12.66 10.00 0.80
C ARG A 217 11.33 10.15 1.51
N GLY A 218 10.23 10.35 0.76
CA GLY A 218 8.89 10.51 1.30
C GLY A 218 8.33 9.23 1.93
N LEU A 219 7.69 9.38 3.09
CA LEU A 219 6.91 8.30 3.71
C LEU A 219 5.55 8.21 3.01
N TRP A 220 5.28 7.11 2.31
CA TRP A 220 4.01 6.93 1.57
C TRP A 220 2.74 7.11 2.43
N ARG A 221 2.89 6.96 3.76
CA ARG A 221 1.83 7.18 4.76
C ARG A 221 1.34 8.63 4.82
N TYR A 222 2.16 9.60 4.45
CA TYR A 222 1.88 11.03 4.63
C TYR A 222 1.81 11.80 3.31
N ILE A 223 1.73 11.10 2.17
CA ILE A 223 1.73 11.73 0.85
C ILE A 223 0.64 12.80 0.77
N GLY A 224 1.09 14.03 0.67
CA GLY A 224 0.31 15.24 0.48
C GLY A 224 0.37 15.75 -0.97
N VAL A 225 -0.18 16.94 -1.20
CA VAL A 225 -0.11 17.60 -2.52
C VAL A 225 1.32 18.03 -2.83
N GLU A 226 2.10 18.38 -1.82
CA GLU A 226 3.51 18.79 -1.96
C GLU A 226 4.40 17.66 -2.51
N ASP A 227 4.11 16.41 -2.16
CA ASP A 227 4.84 15.25 -2.69
C ASP A 227 4.58 15.03 -4.18
N LEU A 228 3.38 15.41 -4.67
CA LEU A 228 3.05 15.31 -6.10
C LEU A 228 3.95 16.22 -6.94
N LEU A 229 4.32 17.39 -6.42
CA LEU A 229 5.29 18.29 -7.09
C LEU A 229 6.68 17.66 -7.15
N THR A 230 7.11 16.96 -6.09
CA THR A 230 8.38 16.23 -6.07
C THR A 230 8.39 15.13 -7.14
N TYR A 231 7.29 14.40 -7.29
CA TYR A 231 7.14 13.37 -8.33
C TYR A 231 7.15 13.97 -9.73
N ALA A 232 6.39 15.05 -9.95
CA ALA A 232 6.36 15.75 -11.23
C ALA A 232 7.74 16.26 -11.63
N LYS A 233 8.48 16.91 -10.71
CA LYS A 233 9.85 17.37 -10.97
C LYS A 233 10.79 16.20 -11.28
N GLY A 234 10.65 15.07 -10.56
CA GLY A 234 11.38 13.83 -10.82
C GLY A 234 11.17 13.31 -12.23
N VAL A 235 9.91 13.15 -12.65
CA VAL A 235 9.55 12.63 -13.97
C VAL A 235 9.98 13.58 -15.09
N VAL A 236 9.76 14.89 -14.93
CA VAL A 236 10.17 15.88 -15.93
C VAL A 236 11.69 15.92 -16.07
N LEU A 237 12.44 15.94 -14.96
CA LEU A 237 13.90 15.90 -15.01
C LEU A 237 14.41 14.58 -15.61
N GLY A 238 13.83 13.44 -15.22
CA GLY A 238 14.16 12.12 -15.77
C GLY A 238 13.95 12.04 -17.28
N SER A 239 12.85 12.58 -17.78
CA SER A 239 12.56 12.69 -19.21
C SER A 239 13.56 13.59 -19.94
N LEU A 240 13.84 14.79 -19.42
CA LEU A 240 14.82 15.71 -20.02
C LEU A 240 16.24 15.11 -20.08
N VAL A 241 16.68 14.47 -19.00
CA VAL A 241 17.98 13.79 -18.96
C VAL A 241 17.99 12.59 -19.90
N SER A 242 16.89 11.83 -19.99
CA SER A 242 16.78 10.70 -20.92
C SER A 242 16.91 11.18 -22.37
N ILE A 243 16.17 12.23 -22.76
CA ILE A 243 16.29 12.85 -24.09
C ILE A 243 17.72 13.29 -24.35
N LEU A 244 18.37 13.98 -23.40
CA LEU A 244 19.75 14.43 -23.53
C LEU A 244 20.72 13.26 -23.77
N VAL A 245 20.58 12.17 -22.99
CA VAL A 245 21.39 10.96 -23.15
C VAL A 245 21.18 10.35 -24.53
N PHE A 246 19.94 10.27 -25.02
CA PHE A 246 19.66 9.73 -26.36
C PHE A 246 20.17 10.63 -27.49
N VAL A 247 20.15 11.95 -27.32
CA VAL A 247 20.73 12.89 -28.29
C VAL A 247 22.25 12.73 -28.36
N ILE A 248 22.93 12.67 -27.21
CA ILE A 248 24.41 12.62 -27.17
C ILE A 248 24.95 11.24 -27.53
N ALA A 249 24.44 10.18 -26.90
CA ALA A 249 25.01 8.83 -27.01
C ALA A 249 24.47 8.03 -28.21
N PHE A 250 23.25 8.33 -28.65
CA PHE A 250 22.56 7.54 -29.70
C PHE A 250 22.12 8.38 -30.91
N ARG A 251 22.49 9.67 -30.96
CA ARG A 251 22.14 10.63 -32.03
C ARG A 251 20.64 10.76 -32.32
N PHE A 252 19.80 10.25 -31.42
CA PHE A 252 18.34 10.19 -31.58
C PHE A 252 17.89 9.52 -32.90
N GLU A 253 18.70 8.63 -33.48
CA GLU A 253 18.38 7.95 -34.75
C GLU A 253 17.24 6.94 -34.56
N GLY A 254 16.16 7.08 -35.33
CA GLY A 254 15.00 6.18 -35.28
C GLY A 254 14.08 6.37 -34.07
N LEU A 255 14.31 7.39 -33.23
CA LEU A 255 13.48 7.65 -32.05
C LEU A 255 12.52 8.81 -32.29
N SER A 256 11.25 8.62 -31.91
CA SER A 256 10.23 9.67 -32.00
C SER A 256 10.19 10.52 -30.74
N ARG A 257 10.35 11.84 -30.90
CA ARG A 257 10.25 12.82 -29.79
C ARG A 257 8.87 12.82 -29.14
N ALA A 258 7.84 12.51 -29.92
CA ALA A 258 6.47 12.41 -29.42
C ALA A 258 6.30 11.23 -28.44
N VAL A 259 7.03 10.12 -28.62
CA VAL A 259 7.01 8.99 -27.67
C VAL A 259 7.55 9.42 -26.32
N PHE A 260 8.65 10.16 -26.25
CA PHE A 260 9.20 10.64 -24.98
C PHE A 260 8.26 11.64 -24.28
N ALA A 261 7.58 12.51 -25.04
CA ALA A 261 6.58 13.41 -24.48
C ALA A 261 5.38 12.65 -23.90
N LEU A 262 4.86 11.65 -24.63
CA LEU A 262 3.77 10.79 -24.16
C LEU A 262 4.20 9.92 -22.97
N ASP A 263 5.42 9.36 -22.99
CA ASP A 263 6.01 8.60 -21.89
C ASP A 263 6.06 9.44 -20.61
N THR A 264 6.47 10.71 -20.72
CA THR A 264 6.47 11.64 -19.59
C THR A 264 5.07 11.81 -18.98
N LEU A 265 4.05 11.97 -19.83
CA LEU A 265 2.66 12.12 -19.39
C LEU A 265 2.14 10.83 -18.72
N PHE A 266 2.38 9.67 -19.36
CA PHE A 266 1.97 8.37 -18.84
C PHE A 266 2.68 8.05 -17.53
N LEU A 267 3.99 8.27 -17.44
CA LEU A 267 4.79 8.01 -16.25
C LEU A 267 4.35 8.89 -15.08
N LEU A 268 4.04 10.17 -15.31
CA LEU A 268 3.51 11.06 -14.28
C LEU A 268 2.17 10.53 -13.75
N GLY A 269 1.26 10.16 -14.64
CA GLY A 269 -0.05 9.60 -14.28
C GLY A 269 0.04 8.26 -13.54
N LEU A 270 0.86 7.34 -14.04
CA LEU A 270 1.10 6.03 -13.45
C LEU A 270 1.78 6.12 -12.09
N LEU A 271 2.79 6.98 -11.96
CA LEU A 271 3.50 7.19 -10.69
C LEU A 271 2.55 7.79 -9.66
N ALA A 272 1.87 8.88 -9.97
CA ALA A 272 0.89 9.50 -9.08
C ALA A 272 -0.24 8.51 -8.71
N GLY A 273 -0.81 7.85 -9.72
CA GLY A 273 -1.87 6.85 -9.56
C GLY A 273 -1.45 5.70 -8.64
N SER A 274 -0.24 5.17 -8.79
CA SER A 274 0.27 4.09 -7.93
C SER A 274 0.34 4.49 -6.45
N ARG A 275 0.79 5.73 -6.17
CA ARG A 275 0.92 6.25 -4.81
C ARG A 275 -0.45 6.53 -4.19
N LEU A 276 -1.36 7.12 -4.96
CA LEU A 276 -2.74 7.33 -4.54
C LEU A 276 -3.44 5.99 -4.27
N ALA A 277 -3.28 5.02 -5.17
CA ALA A 277 -3.84 3.67 -5.01
C ALA A 277 -3.35 3.01 -3.71
N PHE A 278 -2.06 3.14 -3.37
CA PHE A 278 -1.54 2.63 -2.10
C PHE A 278 -2.18 3.33 -0.88
N LYS A 279 -2.38 4.65 -0.94
CA LYS A 279 -3.07 5.43 0.09
C LYS A 279 -4.52 4.97 0.27
N PHE A 280 -5.25 4.73 -0.83
CA PHE A 280 -6.62 4.22 -0.79
C PHE A 280 -6.70 2.77 -0.32
N LEU A 281 -5.83 1.88 -0.81
CA LEU A 281 -5.81 0.46 -0.43
C LEU A 281 -5.64 0.29 1.08
N ARG A 282 -4.81 1.13 1.70
CA ARG A 282 -4.65 1.15 3.16
C ARG A 282 -5.89 1.67 3.91
N GLY A 283 -6.68 2.54 3.30
CA GLY A 283 -7.96 2.97 3.87
C GLY A 283 -9.05 1.89 3.79
N LEU A 284 -8.97 1.02 2.78
CA LEU A 284 -9.92 -0.08 2.55
C LEU A 284 -9.59 -1.32 3.40
N LEU A 285 -8.31 -1.61 3.61
CA LEU A 285 -7.89 -2.70 4.48
C LEU A 285 -8.11 -2.29 5.95
N PRO A 286 -8.73 -3.16 6.77
CA PRO A 286 -8.90 -2.88 8.20
C PRO A 286 -7.54 -2.53 8.80
N ALA A 287 -7.47 -1.41 9.50
CA ALA A 287 -6.40 -1.24 10.46
C ALA A 287 -6.65 -2.28 11.55
N PRO A 288 -5.63 -3.02 12.05
CA PRO A 288 -5.82 -3.99 13.10
C PRO A 288 -6.72 -3.46 14.22
N SER A 289 -7.89 -4.07 14.34
CA SER A 289 -8.83 -3.74 15.38
C SER A 289 -8.16 -4.07 16.71
N ALA A 290 -8.06 -3.08 17.60
CA ALA A 290 -7.87 -3.34 19.01
C ALA A 290 -9.11 -4.10 19.50
N HIS A 291 -9.11 -5.43 19.33
CA HIS A 291 -10.12 -6.27 19.93
C HIS A 291 -9.95 -6.12 21.45
N GLY A 292 -10.95 -5.51 22.11
CA GLY A 292 -10.92 -5.24 23.55
C GLY A 292 -10.47 -3.84 23.97
N GLY A 293 -10.41 -2.86 23.06
CA GLY A 293 -10.15 -1.46 23.43
C GLY A 293 -11.33 -0.81 24.16
N ARG A 294 -11.03 0.06 25.15
CA ARG A 294 -12.05 0.77 25.94
C ARG A 294 -12.85 1.72 25.05
N ARG A 295 -14.18 1.64 25.10
CA ARG A 295 -15.05 2.48 24.27
C ARG A 295 -15.03 3.94 24.73
N VAL A 296 -14.66 4.86 23.85
CA VAL A 296 -14.51 6.28 24.22
C VAL A 296 -15.33 7.24 23.38
N LEU A 297 -15.83 8.30 24.03
CA LEU A 297 -16.35 9.49 23.35
C LEU A 297 -15.33 10.62 23.43
N ILE A 298 -15.17 11.35 22.34
CA ILE A 298 -14.28 12.52 22.28
C ILE A 298 -15.12 13.78 22.49
N TYR A 299 -14.87 14.50 23.58
CA TYR A 299 -15.50 15.79 23.84
C TYR A 299 -14.74 16.91 23.13
N GLY A 300 -15.44 17.65 22.27
CA GLY A 300 -14.94 18.67 21.35
C GLY A 300 -14.78 18.11 19.93
N ALA A 301 -15.64 18.50 19.01
CA ALA A 301 -15.60 18.15 17.59
C ALA A 301 -14.96 19.28 16.75
N GLY A 302 -13.75 19.68 17.14
CA GLY A 302 -12.92 20.65 16.40
C GLY A 302 -11.53 20.08 16.12
N ASP A 303 -10.56 20.93 15.80
CA ASP A 303 -9.21 20.49 15.42
C ASP A 303 -8.51 19.65 16.52
N GLY A 304 -8.69 20.02 17.80
CA GLY A 304 -8.15 19.25 18.92
C GLY A 304 -8.76 17.84 19.04
N GLY A 305 -10.06 17.73 18.78
CA GLY A 305 -10.76 16.43 18.77
C GLY A 305 -10.39 15.58 17.57
N GLU A 306 -10.20 16.22 16.42
CA GLU A 306 -9.71 15.59 15.20
C GLU A 306 -8.29 15.04 15.39
N LEU A 307 -7.40 15.82 16.00
CA LEU A 307 -6.06 15.42 16.37
C LEU A 307 -6.05 14.25 17.36
N LEU A 308 -6.87 14.31 18.40
CA LEU A 308 -7.02 13.21 19.36
C LEU A 308 -7.53 11.96 18.65
N LEU A 309 -8.55 12.05 17.78
CA LEU A 309 -9.03 10.90 17.02
C LEU A 309 -7.93 10.26 16.16
N ARG A 310 -7.10 11.09 15.50
CA ARG A 310 -5.95 10.60 14.74
C ARG A 310 -4.97 9.87 15.64
N GLU A 311 -4.66 10.42 16.82
CA GLU A 311 -3.74 9.78 17.77
C GLU A 311 -4.30 8.45 18.29
N LEU A 312 -5.58 8.40 18.69
CA LEU A 312 -6.23 7.15 19.13
C LEU A 312 -6.23 6.07 18.04
N ARG A 313 -6.36 6.45 16.76
CA ARG A 313 -6.31 5.51 15.63
C ARG A 313 -4.90 5.07 15.28
N ASN A 314 -3.91 5.95 15.45
CA ASN A 314 -2.52 5.71 15.06
C ASN A 314 -1.70 5.03 16.17
N ASN A 315 -2.01 5.31 17.44
CA ASN A 315 -1.28 4.85 18.60
C ASN A 315 -2.08 3.78 19.36
N ARG A 316 -1.83 2.52 18.98
CA ARG A 316 -2.55 1.38 19.56
C ARG A 316 -2.17 1.04 21.00
N ALA A 317 -1.04 1.55 21.50
CA ALA A 317 -0.66 1.34 22.90
C ALA A 317 -1.70 1.95 23.86
N LEU A 318 -2.47 2.94 23.39
CA LEU A 318 -3.53 3.57 24.17
C LEU A 318 -4.77 2.67 24.36
N ASN A 319 -4.97 1.65 23.51
CA ASN A 319 -6.06 0.68 23.58
C ASN A 319 -7.48 1.28 23.75
N TYR A 320 -7.79 2.32 22.97
CA TYR A 320 -9.12 2.96 22.95
C TYR A 320 -9.87 2.69 21.63
N LEU A 321 -11.20 2.59 21.72
CA LEU A 321 -12.12 2.45 20.59
C LEU A 321 -13.05 3.68 20.51
N PRO A 322 -12.77 4.66 19.66
CA PRO A 322 -13.57 5.88 19.56
C PRO A 322 -14.94 5.58 18.93
N VAL A 323 -16.01 5.94 19.64
CA VAL A 323 -17.41 5.66 19.25
C VAL A 323 -18.07 6.86 18.59
N GLY A 324 -17.64 8.07 18.94
CA GLY A 324 -18.28 9.31 18.50
C GLY A 324 -17.65 10.55 19.11
N PHE A 325 -18.14 11.70 18.65
CA PHE A 325 -17.81 12.99 19.23
C PHE A 325 -18.97 13.53 20.07
N LEU A 326 -18.67 14.33 21.08
CA LEU A 326 -19.61 15.19 21.80
C LEU A 326 -19.22 16.64 21.52
N ASP A 327 -20.17 17.47 21.12
CA ASP A 327 -19.94 18.91 20.99
C ASP A 327 -21.20 19.66 21.45
N ASP A 328 -20.99 20.85 22.03
CA ASP A 328 -22.07 21.72 22.51
C ASP A 328 -22.63 22.58 21.38
N ASP A 329 -21.89 22.75 20.28
CA ASP A 329 -22.31 23.47 19.09
C ASP A 329 -23.47 22.73 18.38
N PRO A 330 -24.69 23.31 18.36
CA PRO A 330 -25.84 22.68 17.71
C PRO A 330 -25.64 22.50 16.20
N LEU A 331 -24.79 23.32 15.55
CA LEU A 331 -24.50 23.21 14.11
C LEU A 331 -23.73 21.93 13.77
N LYS A 332 -22.99 21.38 14.74
CA LYS A 332 -22.22 20.15 14.57
C LYS A 332 -23.01 18.89 14.90
N LYS A 333 -24.11 19.00 15.66
CA LYS A 333 -24.94 17.87 16.03
C LYS A 333 -25.41 17.10 14.79
N GLY A 334 -25.18 15.78 14.80
CA GLY A 334 -25.56 14.87 13.71
C GLY A 334 -24.60 14.84 12.52
N ARG A 335 -23.60 15.74 12.44
CA ARG A 335 -22.54 15.69 11.43
C ARG A 335 -21.65 14.46 11.65
N ILE A 336 -20.89 14.10 10.61
CA ILE A 336 -19.97 12.96 10.62
C ILE A 336 -18.55 13.48 10.41
N ILE A 337 -17.64 13.11 11.30
CA ILE A 337 -16.20 13.41 11.22
C ILE A 337 -15.46 12.08 11.18
N HIS A 338 -14.73 11.81 10.09
CA HIS A 338 -13.96 10.56 9.91
C HIS A 338 -14.76 9.27 10.15
N GLY A 339 -16.05 9.29 9.77
CA GLY A 339 -16.99 8.17 9.92
C GLY A 339 -17.66 8.08 11.30
N LEU A 340 -17.34 8.98 12.23
CA LEU A 340 -17.93 9.02 13.57
C LEU A 340 -18.96 10.15 13.67
N ARG A 341 -20.11 9.87 14.30
CA ARG A 341 -21.18 10.85 14.48
C ARG A 341 -20.86 11.81 15.61
N VAL A 342 -21.23 13.07 15.44
CA VAL A 342 -21.19 14.09 16.49
C VAL A 342 -22.54 14.11 17.21
N PHE A 343 -22.52 13.83 18.50
CA PHE A 343 -23.67 13.91 19.40
C PHE A 343 -23.69 15.26 20.12
N GLY A 344 -24.87 15.66 20.59
CA GLY A 344 -25.00 16.86 21.40
C GLY A 344 -24.51 16.65 22.83
N GLY A 345 -23.79 17.63 23.39
CA GLY A 345 -23.32 17.62 24.76
C GLY A 345 -24.37 17.99 25.82
N ASN A 346 -25.44 18.71 25.44
CA ASN A 346 -26.40 19.26 26.42
C ASN A 346 -27.39 18.22 26.95
N GLY A 347 -27.11 17.67 28.14
CA GLY A 347 -28.03 16.83 28.94
C GLY A 347 -28.27 15.42 28.41
N THR A 348 -27.70 15.07 27.24
CA THR A 348 -27.86 13.76 26.61
C THR A 348 -26.68 12.81 26.84
N ILE A 349 -25.61 13.26 27.51
CA ILE A 349 -24.35 12.50 27.66
C ILE A 349 -24.63 11.13 28.29
N LYS A 350 -25.36 11.09 29.41
CA LYS A 350 -25.71 9.84 30.12
C LYS A 350 -26.41 8.83 29.19
N TYR A 351 -27.39 9.29 28.43
CA TYR A 351 -28.16 8.44 27.51
C TYR A 351 -27.27 7.91 26.37
N ILE A 352 -26.45 8.78 25.76
CA ILE A 352 -25.53 8.41 24.69
C ILE A 352 -24.53 7.37 25.20
N CYS A 353 -23.95 7.58 26.38
CA CYS A 353 -22.98 6.66 26.95
C CYS A 353 -23.57 5.27 27.21
N GLN A 354 -24.81 5.18 27.71
CA GLN A 354 -25.48 3.90 27.92
C GLN A 354 -25.81 3.19 26.60
N GLN A 355 -26.41 3.91 25.64
CA GLN A 355 -26.77 3.36 24.32
C GLN A 355 -25.55 2.81 23.58
N HIS A 356 -24.41 3.48 23.71
CA HIS A 356 -23.19 3.15 22.98
C HIS A 356 -22.15 2.35 23.79
N ARG A 357 -22.48 1.98 25.04
CA ARG A 357 -21.60 1.27 25.99
C ARG A 357 -20.24 1.94 26.15
N VAL A 358 -20.26 3.25 26.41
CA VAL A 358 -19.05 4.07 26.56
C VAL A 358 -18.47 3.87 27.95
N GLU A 359 -17.16 3.65 28.01
CA GLU A 359 -16.40 3.43 29.24
C GLU A 359 -15.66 4.69 29.67
N GLU A 360 -15.19 5.52 28.74
CA GLU A 360 -14.49 6.77 29.04
C GLU A 360 -14.87 7.94 28.11
N ILE A 361 -14.79 9.17 28.62
CA ILE A 361 -14.87 10.41 27.84
C ILE A 361 -13.48 11.07 27.83
N LEU A 362 -12.99 11.37 26.63
CA LEU A 362 -11.72 12.05 26.41
C LEU A 362 -11.97 13.49 25.98
N ILE A 363 -11.57 14.46 26.79
CA ILE A 363 -11.70 15.88 26.51
C ILE A 363 -10.50 16.32 25.67
N SER A 364 -10.78 16.81 24.47
CA SER A 364 -9.75 17.16 23.47
C SER A 364 -9.32 18.62 23.47
N THR A 365 -9.99 19.47 24.24
CA THR A 365 -9.77 20.92 24.25
C THR A 365 -9.56 21.45 25.67
N GLY A 366 -8.55 22.30 25.83
CA GLY A 366 -8.31 23.05 27.07
C GLY A 366 -9.25 24.25 27.25
N LYS A 367 -10.06 24.60 26.24
CA LYS A 367 -10.96 25.77 26.27
C LYS A 367 -12.28 25.51 27.01
N VAL A 368 -12.53 24.29 27.47
CA VAL A 368 -13.75 23.95 28.20
C VAL A 368 -13.67 24.51 29.62
N SER A 369 -14.68 25.25 30.04
CA SER A 369 -14.74 25.85 31.37
C SER A 369 -14.78 24.79 32.47
N THR A 370 -14.11 25.05 33.61
CA THR A 370 -14.08 24.16 34.78
C THR A 370 -15.48 23.75 35.23
N GLN A 371 -16.44 24.68 35.17
CA GLN A 371 -17.85 24.41 35.45
C GLN A 371 -18.43 23.33 34.53
N ARG A 372 -18.18 23.42 33.23
CA ARG A 372 -18.68 22.45 32.24
C ARG A 372 -18.03 21.08 32.42
N ILE A 373 -16.74 21.00 32.77
CA ILE A 373 -16.11 19.71 33.12
C ILE A 373 -16.77 19.12 34.36
N GLY A 374 -17.09 19.93 35.36
CA GLY A 374 -17.83 19.50 36.55
C GLY A 374 -19.20 18.91 36.20
N GLU A 375 -19.93 19.52 35.27
CA GLU A 375 -21.20 18.99 34.75
C GLU A 375 -21.00 17.64 34.05
N ILE A 376 -20.00 17.52 33.17
CA ILE A 376 -19.69 16.26 32.48
C ILE A 376 -19.34 15.15 33.48
N ILE A 377 -18.50 15.44 34.47
CA ILE A 377 -18.13 14.48 35.51
C ILE A 377 -19.37 14.03 36.28
N ARG A 378 -20.25 14.95 36.66
CA ARG A 378 -21.50 14.65 37.38
C ARG A 378 -22.46 13.78 36.56
N ASP A 379 -22.57 14.03 35.26
CA ASP A 379 -23.36 13.21 34.34
C ASP A 379 -22.76 11.81 34.12
N CYS A 380 -21.44 11.68 34.28
CA CYS A 380 -20.66 10.45 34.11
C CYS A 380 -20.55 9.60 35.38
N GLU A 381 -20.83 10.16 36.55
CA GLU A 381 -20.74 9.50 37.86
C GLU A 381 -21.76 8.35 38.03
N PRO A 382 -23.08 8.51 37.77
CA PRO A 382 -24.03 7.41 37.90
C PRO A 382 -23.76 6.21 36.96
N PRO A 383 -23.20 6.38 35.75
CA PRO A 383 -22.72 5.25 34.95
C PRO A 383 -21.25 4.83 35.20
N LYS A 384 -20.53 5.42 36.17
CA LYS A 384 -19.09 5.17 36.44
C LYS A 384 -18.21 5.26 35.19
N ILE A 385 -18.40 6.31 34.40
CA ILE A 385 -17.61 6.54 33.17
C ILE A 385 -16.36 7.34 33.52
N GLY A 386 -15.20 6.88 33.08
CA GLY A 386 -13.93 7.59 33.30
C GLY A 386 -13.88 8.88 32.48
N VAL A 387 -13.42 9.98 33.06
CA VAL A 387 -13.20 11.24 32.32
C VAL A 387 -11.72 11.57 32.33
N LYS A 388 -11.12 11.73 31.15
CA LYS A 388 -9.72 12.12 30.99
C LYS A 388 -9.62 13.31 30.05
N ARG A 389 -8.53 14.06 30.17
CA ARG A 389 -8.22 15.19 29.29
C ARG A 389 -6.91 14.94 28.57
N MET A 390 -6.88 15.23 27.27
CA MET A 390 -5.64 15.32 26.51
C MET A 390 -4.99 16.69 26.76
N HIS A 391 -3.73 16.68 27.18
CA HIS A 391 -2.87 17.86 27.21
C HIS A 391 -1.67 17.61 26.28
N ILE A 392 -1.31 18.62 25.49
CA ILE A 392 -0.09 18.65 24.69
C ILE A 392 0.83 19.66 25.37
N GLN A 393 1.98 19.19 25.85
CA GLN A 393 3.01 20.01 26.48
C GLN A 393 4.31 19.85 25.68
N PHE A 394 5.09 20.92 25.62
CA PHE A 394 6.44 20.89 25.08
C PHE A 394 7.40 20.88 26.27
N GLU A 395 8.22 19.85 26.37
CA GLU A 395 9.24 19.72 27.40
C GLU A 395 10.58 20.19 26.83
N SER A 396 11.28 21.08 27.54
CA SER A 396 12.62 21.53 27.17
C SER A 396 13.65 20.57 27.75
N LEU A 397 14.36 19.84 26.89
CA LEU A 397 15.39 18.88 27.30
C LEU A 397 16.78 19.52 27.48
N SER A 398 16.91 20.83 27.27
CA SER A 398 18.20 21.55 27.36
C SER A 398 18.56 21.99 28.78
N GLU A 399 17.62 21.90 29.71
CA GLU A 399 17.86 22.10 31.13
C GLU A 399 17.72 20.72 31.77
N GLY A 400 18.83 20.18 32.30
CA GLY A 400 18.82 18.89 32.99
C GLY A 400 17.82 18.91 34.15
N PRO A 401 17.37 17.75 34.65
CA PRO A 401 16.41 17.71 35.74
C PRO A 401 16.96 18.53 36.92
N GLU A 402 16.24 19.58 37.31
CA GLU A 402 16.48 20.27 38.57
C GLU A 402 16.31 19.22 39.69
N GLU A 403 17.41 18.94 40.41
CA GLU A 403 17.49 18.00 41.53
C GLU A 403 16.61 18.41 42.73
#